data_AF-A0A966VYY2-F1
#
_entry.id   AF-A0A966VYY2-F1
#
_cell.length_a   1.000
_cell.length_b   1.000
_cell.length_c   1.000
_cell.angle_alpha   90.00
_cell.angle_beta   90.00
_cell.angle_gamma   90.00
#
_symmetry.space_group_name_H-M   'P 1'
#
loop_
_entity.id
_entity.type
_entity.pdbx_description
1 polymer ?
#
loop_
_entity_poly.entity_id
_entity_poly.type
_entity_poly.pdbx_seq_one_letter_code
_entity_poly.pdbx_strand_id
1 'polypeptide(L)'
;MAHSTFKVGDLTAVIGDNAAHDQHRAGYNGVWSLVHNTHAARSLFVPGIAGLNFEHIFNGEEPPDGKTFFEPRNAEMRFTQTAEAEAELHQPPTPTYHVESWTRFRLVAPHYLDMSFRCVAHQHVFPRGYLGLFWASYIHAPLDKAMYFIGGPADQPVPLWTQHCTPFHNRDATVLHREDKQALTFAQGRDTLYKSLSFLRYHLPFFYGHHDGLTWIVMFDRTAGIRFAHSPGGGGVNADLKTTNPAWDFQFIVPKPEVMQEYGFKIRTVLRPRCSRDEVLEEYRRWTGLAG
;
A
#
# COMPACT_ATOMS: atom_id res chain seq x y z
N MET A 1 12.23 -19.43 -8.50
CA MET A 1 12.61 -18.81 -7.20
C MET A 1 11.43 -17.99 -6.74
N ALA A 2 11.12 -17.96 -5.44
CA ALA A 2 9.94 -17.27 -4.89
C ALA A 2 10.18 -15.77 -4.62
N HIS A 3 11.44 -15.34 -4.63
CA HIS A 3 11.86 -13.97 -4.36
C HIS A 3 13.25 -13.71 -4.97
N SER A 4 13.68 -12.45 -4.96
CA SER A 4 15.06 -12.06 -5.25
C SER A 4 15.44 -10.78 -4.50
N THR A 5 16.75 -10.55 -4.36
CA THR A 5 17.31 -9.34 -3.75
C THR A 5 17.86 -8.42 -4.83
N PHE A 6 17.45 -7.16 -4.79
CA PHE A 6 17.82 -6.13 -5.75
C PHE A 6 18.60 -5.02 -5.04
N LYS A 7 19.66 -4.53 -5.67
CA LYS A 7 20.45 -3.41 -5.16
C LYS A 7 20.67 -2.39 -6.27
N VAL A 8 20.11 -1.19 -6.10
CA VAL A 8 20.21 -0.09 -7.06
C VAL A 8 20.33 1.21 -6.30
N GLY A 9 21.37 1.99 -6.60
CA GLY A 9 21.67 3.24 -5.91
C GLY A 9 21.76 3.04 -4.40
N ASP A 10 20.96 3.82 -3.67
CA ASP A 10 20.89 3.84 -2.22
C ASP A 10 20.00 2.72 -1.65
N LEU A 11 19.32 1.93 -2.46
CA LEU A 11 18.36 0.93 -1.98
C LEU A 11 18.86 -0.50 -2.13
N THR A 12 18.51 -1.31 -1.13
CA THR A 12 18.43 -2.76 -1.24
C THR A 12 16.99 -3.18 -0.94
N ALA A 13 16.40 -3.99 -1.80
CA ALA A 13 15.05 -4.52 -1.60
C ALA A 13 15.01 -6.04 -1.81
N VAL A 14 14.19 -6.72 -1.01
CA VAL A 14 13.79 -8.11 -1.26
C VAL A 14 12.34 -8.10 -1.71
N ILE A 15 12.08 -8.61 -2.91
CA ILE A 15 10.73 -8.70 -3.49
C ILE A 15 10.41 -10.17 -3.69
N GLY A 16 9.21 -10.59 -3.30
CA GLY A 16 8.81 -11.98 -3.40
C GLY A 16 7.30 -12.21 -3.43
N ASP A 17 6.94 -13.43 -3.80
CA ASP A 17 5.56 -13.93 -3.76
C ASP A 17 5.11 -14.18 -2.31
N ASN A 18 4.04 -14.97 -2.13
CA ASN A 18 3.46 -15.26 -0.83
C ASN A 18 3.99 -16.57 -0.19
N ALA A 19 5.05 -17.18 -0.71
CA ALA A 19 5.70 -18.32 -0.05
C ALA A 19 6.49 -17.88 1.21
N ALA A 20 6.70 -18.81 2.14
CA ALA A 20 7.64 -18.61 3.23
C ALA A 20 9.09 -18.80 2.76
N HIS A 21 10.03 -18.09 3.40
CA HIS A 21 11.45 -18.30 3.20
C HIS A 21 12.25 -17.82 4.42
N ASP A 22 13.07 -18.67 5.02
CA ASP A 22 13.79 -18.39 6.27
C ASP A 22 12.86 -17.79 7.35
N GLN A 23 13.06 -16.52 7.71
CA GLN A 23 12.25 -15.79 8.68
C GLN A 23 10.99 -15.14 8.07
N HIS A 24 10.88 -15.10 6.74
CA HIS A 24 9.73 -14.59 6.02
C HIS A 24 8.53 -15.52 6.14
N ARG A 25 7.42 -15.01 6.65
CA ARG A 25 6.20 -15.78 6.92
C ARG A 25 5.39 -15.97 5.64
N ALA A 26 4.85 -17.17 5.46
CA ALA A 26 3.91 -17.46 4.38
C ALA A 26 2.73 -16.49 4.39
N GLY A 27 2.28 -16.14 3.20
CA GLY A 27 1.14 -15.27 2.93
C GLY A 27 1.51 -13.82 2.62
N TYR A 28 2.63 -13.31 3.12
CA TYR A 28 3.03 -11.92 2.89
C TYR A 28 3.79 -11.80 1.57
N ASN A 29 3.24 -11.03 0.63
CA ASN A 29 3.81 -10.79 -0.70
C ASN A 29 4.28 -9.32 -0.86
N GLY A 30 4.86 -9.00 -2.01
CA GLY A 30 5.29 -7.64 -2.33
C GLY A 30 6.74 -7.42 -1.94
N VAL A 31 7.01 -6.41 -1.14
CA VAL A 31 8.36 -6.02 -0.72
C VAL A 31 8.63 -6.55 0.68
N TRP A 32 9.28 -7.71 0.76
CA TRP A 32 9.64 -8.36 2.03
C TRP A 32 10.62 -7.52 2.85
N SER A 33 11.49 -6.74 2.19
CA SER A 33 12.39 -5.82 2.86
C SER A 33 12.75 -4.63 1.96
N LEU A 34 12.90 -3.45 2.55
CA LEU A 34 13.39 -2.25 1.89
C LEU A 34 14.34 -1.50 2.82
N VAL A 35 15.60 -1.37 2.42
CA VAL A 35 16.68 -0.79 3.23
C VAL A 35 17.36 0.34 2.46
N HIS A 36 17.57 1.47 3.11
CA HIS A 36 18.49 2.50 2.63
C HIS A 36 19.93 2.16 3.04
N ASN A 37 20.78 1.85 2.07
CA ASN A 37 22.12 1.25 2.24
C ASN A 37 23.06 2.05 3.16
N THR A 38 22.95 3.38 3.16
CA THR A 38 23.86 4.29 3.88
C THR A 38 23.26 4.94 5.12
N HIS A 39 21.93 5.01 5.24
CA HIS A 39 21.24 5.79 6.27
C HIS A 39 20.26 4.95 7.10
N ALA A 40 20.24 3.63 6.90
CA ALA A 40 19.42 2.71 7.69
C ALA A 40 20.27 1.52 8.17
N ALA A 41 20.12 1.17 9.45
CA ALA A 41 20.62 -0.10 9.99
C ALA A 41 19.61 -1.25 9.83
N ARG A 42 18.35 -0.94 9.50
CA ARG A 42 17.24 -1.89 9.45
C ARG A 42 16.27 -1.58 8.31
N SER A 43 15.50 -2.59 7.92
CA SER A 43 14.42 -2.49 6.94
C SER A 43 13.33 -1.53 7.42
N LEU A 44 12.78 -0.75 6.48
CA LEU A 44 11.56 0.04 6.66
C LEU A 44 10.38 -0.85 7.07
N PHE A 45 10.29 -2.04 6.48
CA PHE A 45 9.23 -3.00 6.76
C PHE A 45 9.64 -3.99 7.84
N VAL A 46 8.66 -4.38 8.66
CA VAL A 46 8.85 -5.32 9.77
C VAL A 46 9.44 -6.65 9.27
N PRO A 47 10.54 -7.15 9.86
CA PRO A 47 11.12 -8.43 9.49
C PRO A 47 10.11 -9.58 9.60
N GLY A 48 10.13 -10.48 8.61
CA GLY A 48 9.27 -11.66 8.57
C GLY A 48 7.87 -11.43 8.01
N ILE A 49 7.49 -10.17 7.73
CA ILE A 49 6.29 -9.80 6.98
C ILE A 49 6.70 -8.87 5.83
N ALA A 50 5.80 -8.05 5.27
CA ALA A 50 6.10 -7.26 4.07
C ALA A 50 5.49 -5.86 4.04
N GLY A 51 6.02 -5.02 3.16
CA GLY A 51 5.38 -3.80 2.69
C GLY A 51 4.88 -3.91 1.27
N LEU A 52 3.99 -2.98 0.87
CA LEU A 52 3.30 -3.04 -0.43
C LEU A 52 2.67 -4.41 -0.68
N ASN A 53 2.20 -5.05 0.39
CA ASN A 53 1.67 -6.40 0.41
C ASN A 53 0.21 -6.36 -0.02
N PHE A 54 -0.12 -7.00 -1.15
CA PHE A 54 -1.49 -7.12 -1.60
C PHE A 54 -2.25 -8.02 -0.62
N GLU A 55 -3.15 -7.43 0.16
CA GLU A 55 -3.68 -8.04 1.38
C GLU A 55 -5.13 -8.49 1.22
N HIS A 56 -5.97 -7.65 0.61
CA HIS A 56 -7.39 -7.90 0.49
C HIS A 56 -7.90 -7.64 -0.92
N ILE A 57 -8.83 -8.49 -1.34
CA ILE A 57 -9.83 -8.19 -2.36
C ILE A 57 -11.18 -8.17 -1.63
N PHE A 58 -12.02 -7.19 -1.92
CA PHE A 58 -13.35 -7.08 -1.33
C PHE A 58 -14.37 -6.54 -2.34
N ASN A 59 -15.57 -7.09 -2.30
CA ASN A 59 -16.72 -6.70 -3.13
C ASN A 59 -17.89 -6.16 -2.27
N GLY A 60 -17.61 -5.93 -0.98
CA GLY A 60 -18.54 -5.45 0.03
C GLY A 60 -19.40 -6.53 0.70
N GLU A 61 -19.32 -7.79 0.29
CA GLU A 61 -19.85 -8.90 1.08
C GLU A 61 -18.91 -9.26 2.23
N GLU A 62 -19.44 -9.90 3.27
CA GLU A 62 -18.63 -10.43 4.36
C GLU A 62 -17.94 -11.73 3.89
N PRO A 63 -16.61 -11.82 3.94
CA PRO A 63 -15.91 -13.04 3.54
C PRO A 63 -16.28 -14.21 4.46
N PRO A 64 -16.48 -15.42 3.92
CA PRO A 64 -16.92 -16.59 4.69
C PRO A 64 -15.91 -17.01 5.77
N ASP A 65 -14.62 -16.75 5.55
CA ASP A 65 -13.57 -17.09 6.50
C ASP A 65 -12.35 -16.13 6.40
N GLY A 66 -11.32 -16.43 7.21
CA GLY A 66 -10.06 -15.68 7.20
C GLY A 66 -9.22 -15.88 5.94
N LYS A 67 -9.33 -17.02 5.25
CA LYS A 67 -8.57 -17.30 4.03
C LYS A 67 -9.12 -16.47 2.87
N THR A 68 -10.44 -16.36 2.73
CA THR A 68 -11.06 -15.50 1.73
C THR A 68 -10.86 -14.01 2.07
N PHE A 69 -10.89 -13.65 3.35
CA PHE A 69 -10.59 -12.27 3.76
C PHE A 69 -9.16 -11.86 3.36
N PHE A 70 -8.19 -12.75 3.52
CA PHE A 70 -6.81 -12.58 3.05
C PHE A 70 -6.56 -13.34 1.74
N GLU A 71 -7.52 -13.38 0.81
CA GLU A 71 -7.42 -14.23 -0.39
C GLU A 71 -6.10 -14.02 -1.17
N PRO A 72 -5.63 -12.79 -1.42
CA PRO A 72 -4.33 -12.57 -2.07
C PRO A 72 -3.14 -13.24 -1.38
N ARG A 73 -3.20 -13.43 -0.05
CA ARG A 73 -2.16 -14.12 0.73
C ARG A 73 -2.23 -15.64 0.63
N ASN A 74 -3.39 -16.19 0.26
CA ASN A 74 -3.63 -17.62 0.25
C ASN A 74 -3.70 -18.21 -1.16
N ALA A 75 -4.12 -17.41 -2.15
CA ALA A 75 -4.15 -17.79 -3.54
C ALA A 75 -2.74 -17.83 -4.13
N GLU A 76 -2.49 -18.73 -5.10
CA GLU A 76 -1.19 -18.85 -5.75
C GLU A 76 -0.69 -17.49 -6.27
N MET A 77 0.59 -17.21 -6.04
CA MET A 77 1.27 -16.04 -6.59
C MET A 77 2.64 -16.49 -7.08
N ARG A 78 3.01 -16.03 -8.28
CA ARG A 78 4.27 -16.40 -8.93
C ARG A 78 5.18 -15.20 -9.00
N PHE A 79 6.37 -15.33 -8.44
CA PHE A 79 7.45 -14.39 -8.64
C PHE A 79 8.21 -14.68 -9.94
N THR A 80 8.49 -13.63 -10.72
CA THR A 80 9.42 -13.66 -11.85
C THR A 80 10.34 -12.45 -11.78
N GLN A 81 11.66 -12.67 -11.83
CA GLN A 81 12.61 -11.58 -12.05
C GLN A 81 12.64 -11.26 -13.56
N THR A 82 12.14 -10.09 -13.96
CA THR A 82 11.98 -9.70 -15.36
C THR A 82 13.18 -8.93 -15.91
N ALA A 83 13.97 -8.31 -15.03
CA ALA A 83 15.24 -7.66 -15.37
C ALA A 83 16.21 -7.65 -14.16
N GLU A 84 17.40 -7.07 -14.33
CA GLU A 84 18.40 -6.95 -13.26
C GLU A 84 17.87 -6.20 -12.03
N ALA A 85 17.04 -5.18 -12.26
CA ALA A 85 16.46 -4.30 -11.23
C ALA A 85 14.93 -4.39 -11.13
N GLU A 86 14.32 -5.41 -11.73
CA GLU A 86 12.86 -5.51 -11.89
C GLU A 86 12.34 -6.93 -11.63
N ALA A 87 11.21 -7.01 -10.95
CA ALA A 87 10.46 -8.25 -10.75
C ALA A 87 8.96 -8.02 -10.93
N GLU A 88 8.25 -9.09 -11.24
CA GLU A 88 6.80 -9.13 -11.36
C GLU A 88 6.23 -10.26 -10.48
N LEU A 89 5.15 -9.93 -9.77
CA LEU A 89 4.29 -10.88 -9.08
C LEU A 89 3.03 -11.05 -9.92
N HIS A 90 2.80 -12.26 -10.39
CA HIS A 90 1.58 -12.64 -11.11
C HIS A 90 0.71 -13.50 -10.21
N GLN A 91 -0.54 -13.11 -10.00
CA GLN A 91 -1.55 -13.89 -9.33
C GLN A 91 -2.62 -14.27 -10.36
N PRO A 92 -2.77 -15.57 -10.69
CA PRO A 92 -3.88 -16.06 -11.53
C PRO A 92 -5.25 -15.64 -10.95
N PRO A 93 -6.35 -15.79 -11.72
CA PRO A 93 -7.69 -15.46 -11.22
C PRO A 93 -7.94 -16.10 -9.85
N THR A 94 -8.12 -15.26 -8.82
CA THR A 94 -8.25 -15.76 -7.46
C THR A 94 -9.52 -16.62 -7.28
N PRO A 95 -9.54 -17.61 -6.36
CA PRO A 95 -10.64 -18.57 -6.29
C PRO A 95 -12.02 -17.98 -6.02
N THR A 96 -12.11 -16.97 -5.14
CA THR A 96 -13.40 -16.38 -4.73
C THR A 96 -13.76 -15.16 -5.55
N TYR A 97 -12.81 -14.22 -5.70
CA TYR A 97 -13.09 -12.96 -6.37
C TYR A 97 -12.81 -12.97 -7.88
N HIS A 98 -12.19 -14.04 -8.39
CA HIS A 98 -11.87 -14.22 -9.81
C HIS A 98 -11.11 -13.03 -10.40
N VAL A 99 -10.25 -12.40 -9.60
CA VAL A 99 -9.41 -11.28 -10.02
C VAL A 99 -8.04 -11.84 -10.36
N GLU A 100 -7.60 -11.69 -11.60
CA GLU A 100 -6.22 -11.90 -12.00
C GLU A 100 -5.46 -10.58 -11.81
N SER A 101 -4.21 -10.63 -11.33
CA SER A 101 -3.43 -9.41 -11.13
C SER A 101 -1.93 -9.58 -11.38
N TRP A 102 -1.31 -8.47 -11.73
CA TRP A 102 0.13 -8.34 -11.91
C TRP A 102 0.62 -7.13 -11.14
N THR A 103 1.64 -7.33 -10.30
CA THR A 103 2.35 -6.25 -9.63
C THR A 103 3.81 -6.29 -10.05
N ARG A 104 4.25 -5.25 -10.75
CA ARG A 104 5.64 -5.10 -11.14
C ARG A 104 6.33 -4.08 -10.26
N PHE A 105 7.51 -4.44 -9.79
CA PHE A 105 8.38 -3.61 -8.97
C PHE A 105 9.69 -3.36 -9.70
N ARG A 106 10.15 -2.10 -9.70
CA ARG A 106 11.43 -1.71 -10.29
C ARG A 106 12.17 -0.77 -9.38
N LEU A 107 13.41 -1.10 -9.03
CA LEU A 107 14.28 -0.16 -8.33
C LEU A 107 14.89 0.82 -9.35
N VAL A 108 14.92 2.09 -8.98
CA VAL A 108 15.45 3.18 -9.82
C VAL A 108 16.35 4.05 -8.95
N ALA A 109 17.57 4.30 -9.43
CA ALA A 109 18.52 5.16 -8.73
C ALA A 109 18.00 6.63 -8.68
N PRO A 110 18.38 7.41 -7.66
CA PRO A 110 19.18 7.00 -6.51
C PRO A 110 18.40 6.19 -5.47
N HIS A 111 17.14 6.52 -5.20
CA HIS A 111 16.43 6.02 -4.02
C HIS A 111 14.94 5.77 -4.25
N TYR A 112 14.59 5.27 -5.44
CA TYR A 112 13.21 5.06 -5.85
C TYR A 112 12.89 3.58 -6.00
N LEU A 113 11.66 3.22 -5.63
CA LEU A 113 11.04 1.95 -5.98
C LEU A 113 9.71 2.24 -6.65
N ASP A 114 9.62 1.93 -7.93
CA ASP A 114 8.41 2.03 -8.74
C ASP A 114 7.58 0.75 -8.60
N MET A 115 6.27 0.91 -8.50
CA MET A 115 5.28 -0.18 -8.53
C MET A 115 4.24 0.12 -9.60
N SER A 116 3.98 -0.81 -10.51
CA SER A 116 2.82 -0.74 -11.40
C SER A 116 1.91 -1.92 -11.14
N PHE A 117 0.63 -1.64 -10.90
CA PHE A 117 -0.38 -2.66 -10.67
C PHE A 117 -1.40 -2.67 -11.81
N ARG A 118 -1.76 -3.86 -12.25
CA ARG A 118 -2.90 -4.08 -13.15
C ARG A 118 -3.67 -5.33 -12.74
N CYS A 119 -4.98 -5.31 -12.97
CA CYS A 119 -5.85 -6.45 -12.71
C CYS A 119 -6.98 -6.56 -13.72
N VAL A 120 -7.54 -7.76 -13.82
CA VAL A 120 -8.70 -8.09 -14.64
C VAL A 120 -9.66 -8.92 -13.80
N ALA A 121 -10.94 -8.58 -13.80
CA ALA A 121 -11.98 -9.44 -13.23
C ALA A 121 -12.49 -10.43 -14.29
N HIS A 122 -12.56 -11.71 -13.94
CA HIS A 122 -12.98 -12.77 -14.87
C HIS A 122 -14.44 -13.19 -14.69
N GLN A 123 -15.11 -12.73 -13.64
CA GLN A 123 -16.50 -13.09 -13.31
C GLN A 123 -17.26 -11.93 -12.68
N HIS A 124 -18.59 -11.96 -12.77
CA HIS A 124 -19.47 -10.95 -12.20
C HIS A 124 -19.74 -11.17 -10.70
N VAL A 125 -18.70 -11.17 -9.87
CA VAL A 125 -18.79 -11.39 -8.41
C VAL A 125 -18.74 -10.10 -7.59
N PHE A 126 -19.30 -9.00 -8.13
CA PHE A 126 -19.30 -7.68 -7.49
C PHE A 126 -20.73 -7.17 -7.24
N PRO A 127 -21.51 -7.83 -6.35
CA PRO A 127 -22.94 -7.57 -6.20
C PRO A 127 -23.28 -6.15 -5.75
N ARG A 128 -22.32 -5.44 -5.14
CA ARG A 128 -22.47 -4.05 -4.68
C ARG A 128 -21.94 -3.01 -5.67
N GLY A 129 -21.59 -3.45 -6.88
CA GLY A 129 -21.20 -2.56 -7.97
C GLY A 129 -19.80 -1.95 -7.81
N TYR A 130 -18.89 -2.62 -7.10
CA TYR A 130 -17.48 -2.21 -7.04
C TYR A 130 -16.56 -3.41 -6.76
N LEU A 131 -15.31 -3.28 -7.22
CA LEU A 131 -14.16 -4.10 -6.82
C LEU A 131 -13.26 -3.22 -5.95
N GLY A 132 -12.96 -3.69 -4.74
CA GLY A 132 -12.02 -3.06 -3.82
C GLY A 132 -10.77 -3.91 -3.63
N LEU A 133 -9.61 -3.26 -3.67
CA LEU A 133 -8.30 -3.87 -3.51
C LEU A 133 -7.55 -3.12 -2.40
N PHE A 134 -6.78 -3.81 -1.56
CA PHE A 134 -6.09 -3.23 -0.41
C PHE A 134 -4.64 -3.69 -0.32
N TRP A 135 -3.72 -2.76 -0.06
CA TRP A 135 -2.31 -3.03 0.19
C TRP A 135 -1.92 -2.59 1.60
N ALA A 136 -1.25 -3.48 2.31
CA ALA A 136 -0.68 -3.20 3.61
C ALA A 136 0.81 -2.89 3.52
N SER A 137 1.26 -1.87 4.26
CA SER A 137 2.69 -1.65 4.51
C SER A 137 3.02 -1.58 5.98
N TYR A 138 3.51 -2.69 6.55
CA TYR A 138 3.84 -2.79 7.96
C TYR A 138 5.18 -2.16 8.28
N ILE A 139 5.15 -0.99 8.91
CA ILE A 139 6.34 -0.18 9.17
C ILE A 139 7.00 -0.62 10.47
N HIS A 140 8.30 -0.80 10.42
CA HIS A 140 9.09 -1.36 11.50
C HIS A 140 9.27 -0.35 12.65
N ALA A 141 8.35 -0.35 13.61
CA ALA A 141 8.44 0.40 14.86
C ALA A 141 9.07 1.81 14.73
N PRO A 142 8.52 2.70 13.89
CA PRO A 142 9.02 4.06 13.79
C PRO A 142 8.67 4.82 15.07
N LEU A 143 9.51 5.80 15.44
CA LEU A 143 9.21 6.71 16.55
C LEU A 143 7.93 7.51 16.29
N ASP A 144 7.79 7.98 15.05
CA ASP A 144 6.60 8.65 14.56
C ASP A 144 5.76 7.67 13.72
N LYS A 145 4.59 7.32 14.25
CA LYS A 145 3.71 6.34 13.61
C LYS A 145 2.79 6.96 12.56
N ALA A 146 2.80 8.29 12.41
CA ALA A 146 1.85 8.99 11.57
C ALA A 146 2.16 8.91 10.07
N MET A 147 1.11 9.09 9.29
CA MET A 147 1.19 9.48 7.89
C MET A 147 0.95 10.99 7.76
N TYR A 148 1.56 11.60 6.75
CA TYR A 148 1.40 13.00 6.42
C TYR A 148 1.01 13.16 4.96
N PHE A 149 0.06 14.06 4.68
CA PHE A 149 -0.40 14.38 3.32
C PHE A 149 -0.91 15.81 3.25
N ILE A 150 -1.12 16.33 2.03
CA ILE A 150 -1.80 17.61 1.83
C ILE A 150 -3.31 17.36 1.77
N GLY A 151 -4.07 18.00 2.66
CA GLY A 151 -5.49 17.73 2.87
C GLY A 151 -6.08 18.50 4.06
N GLY A 152 -7.09 17.92 4.68
CA GLY A 152 -7.78 18.47 5.84
C GLY A 152 -9.19 17.90 5.99
N PRO A 153 -10.02 18.36 6.95
CA PRO A 153 -11.45 18.09 6.95
C PRO A 153 -12.09 18.40 5.59
N ALA A 154 -13.16 17.67 5.25
CA ALA A 154 -13.80 17.78 3.93
C ALA A 154 -14.24 19.21 3.57
N ASP A 155 -14.71 19.97 4.56
CA ASP A 155 -15.18 21.35 4.47
C ASP A 155 -14.06 22.41 4.52
N GLN A 156 -12.81 22.00 4.74
CA GLN A 156 -11.68 22.93 4.77
C GLN A 156 -11.41 23.52 3.36
N PRO A 157 -11.45 24.85 3.15
CA PRO A 157 -11.33 25.43 1.82
C PRO A 157 -9.95 25.20 1.20
N VAL A 158 -8.89 25.49 1.97
CA VAL A 158 -7.49 25.44 1.54
C VAL A 158 -6.83 24.19 2.11
N PRO A 159 -6.34 23.25 1.28
CA PRO A 159 -5.59 22.08 1.75
C PRO A 159 -4.32 22.49 2.51
N LEU A 160 -4.05 21.82 3.63
CA LEU A 160 -2.87 22.04 4.46
C LEU A 160 -2.12 20.72 4.68
N TRP A 161 -0.86 20.82 5.12
CA TRP A 161 -0.16 19.64 5.62
C TRP A 161 -0.89 19.07 6.84
N THR A 162 -1.38 17.84 6.68
CA THR A 162 -2.24 17.13 7.62
C THR A 162 -1.49 15.91 8.15
N GLN A 163 -1.54 15.73 9.47
CA GLN A 163 -1.06 14.52 10.14
C GLN A 163 -2.23 13.57 10.36
N HIS A 164 -2.03 12.29 10.06
CA HIS A 164 -2.98 11.23 10.31
C HIS A 164 -2.34 10.09 11.10
N CYS A 165 -2.80 9.92 12.33
CA CYS A 165 -2.36 8.86 13.23
C CYS A 165 -3.57 8.42 14.06
N THR A 166 -4.20 7.32 13.67
CA THR A 166 -5.41 6.83 14.32
C THR A 166 -5.09 6.30 15.72
N PRO A 167 -5.92 6.55 16.75
CA PRO A 167 -5.67 6.03 18.09
C PRO A 167 -5.88 4.51 18.22
N PHE A 168 -6.75 3.92 17.40
CA PHE A 168 -7.10 2.51 17.43
C PHE A 168 -7.17 1.91 16.03
N HIS A 169 -6.95 0.60 15.92
CA HIS A 169 -7.20 -0.15 14.69
C HIS A 169 -8.70 -0.04 14.32
N ASN A 170 -8.99 0.09 13.02
CA ASN A 170 -10.36 0.26 12.49
C ASN A 170 -11.12 1.53 12.93
N ARG A 171 -10.43 2.58 13.39
CA ARG A 171 -11.08 3.86 13.74
C ARG A 171 -10.56 5.00 12.88
N ASP A 172 -11.45 5.65 12.14
CA ASP A 172 -11.16 6.79 11.25
C ASP A 172 -10.00 6.49 10.28
N ALA A 173 -9.86 5.22 9.87
CA ALA A 173 -8.65 4.69 9.27
C ALA A 173 -8.43 5.09 7.81
N THR A 174 -9.50 5.27 7.05
CA THR A 174 -9.45 5.47 5.60
C THR A 174 -9.69 6.93 5.24
N VAL A 175 -8.71 7.56 4.60
CA VAL A 175 -8.78 8.94 4.09
C VAL A 175 -9.09 8.93 2.60
N LEU A 176 -10.21 9.56 2.23
CA LEU A 176 -10.67 9.68 0.83
C LEU A 176 -10.06 10.90 0.15
N HIS A 177 -9.99 10.89 -1.18
CA HIS A 177 -9.75 12.12 -1.93
C HIS A 177 -10.91 13.10 -1.71
N ARG A 178 -10.66 14.41 -1.75
CA ARG A 178 -11.71 15.44 -1.61
C ARG A 178 -12.87 15.28 -2.61
N GLU A 179 -12.56 14.84 -3.82
CA GLU A 179 -13.54 14.61 -4.88
C GLU A 179 -14.06 13.16 -4.96
N ASP A 180 -13.64 12.27 -4.05
CA ASP A 180 -14.20 10.91 -3.99
C ASP A 180 -15.61 10.97 -3.41
N LYS A 181 -16.59 10.75 -4.29
CA LYS A 181 -18.04 10.69 -3.98
C LYS A 181 -18.57 9.25 -3.94
N GLN A 182 -17.70 8.25 -4.09
CA GLN A 182 -18.10 6.85 -4.16
C GLN A 182 -18.49 6.35 -2.77
N ALA A 183 -19.80 6.26 -2.54
CA ALA A 183 -20.35 5.59 -1.37
C ALA A 183 -20.25 4.07 -1.57
N LEU A 184 -19.43 3.42 -0.74
CA LEU A 184 -19.35 1.96 -0.70
C LEU A 184 -20.39 1.42 0.29
N THR A 185 -21.16 0.43 -0.14
CA THR A 185 -22.03 -0.32 0.77
C THR A 185 -21.36 -1.62 1.18
N PHE A 186 -21.71 -2.12 2.35
CA PHE A 186 -21.16 -3.36 2.89
C PHE A 186 -22.29 -4.19 3.52
N ALA A 187 -22.17 -5.51 3.44
CA ALA A 187 -22.96 -6.40 4.27
C ALA A 187 -22.57 -6.21 5.75
N GLN A 188 -23.48 -6.56 6.65
CA GLN A 188 -23.14 -6.65 8.07
C GLN A 188 -22.04 -7.70 8.27
N GLY A 189 -21.04 -7.38 9.08
CA GLY A 189 -19.88 -8.24 9.25
C GLY A 189 -18.79 -7.57 10.07
N ARG A 190 -17.54 -7.97 9.85
CA ARG A 190 -16.40 -7.51 10.65
C ARG A 190 -16.05 -6.04 10.36
N ASP A 191 -15.53 -5.36 11.38
CA ASP A 191 -14.90 -4.05 11.22
C ASP A 191 -13.55 -4.17 10.54
N THR A 192 -13.27 -3.27 9.60
CA THR A 192 -12.04 -3.28 8.80
C THR A 192 -11.59 -1.87 8.47
N LEU A 193 -10.28 -1.68 8.24
CA LEU A 193 -9.69 -0.38 7.95
C LEU A 193 -10.39 0.29 6.75
N TYR A 194 -10.62 -0.47 5.68
CA TYR A 194 -11.25 0.01 4.45
C TYR A 194 -12.74 0.38 4.56
N LYS A 195 -13.41 0.05 5.68
CA LYS A 195 -14.79 0.47 5.99
C LYS A 195 -14.82 1.72 6.88
N SER A 196 -13.75 1.95 7.64
CA SER A 196 -13.69 3.00 8.66
C SER A 196 -13.22 4.32 8.06
N LEU A 197 -14.16 5.17 7.65
CA LEU A 197 -13.84 6.43 6.97
C LEU A 197 -13.42 7.51 7.97
N SER A 198 -12.31 8.18 7.69
CA SER A 198 -11.90 9.40 8.37
C SER A 198 -12.78 10.58 7.96
N PHE A 199 -12.91 11.57 8.84
CA PHE A 199 -13.45 12.90 8.46
C PHE A 199 -12.45 13.70 7.59
N LEU A 200 -11.17 13.33 7.60
CA LEU A 200 -10.14 13.94 6.78
C LEU A 200 -10.28 13.52 5.31
N ARG A 201 -9.79 14.37 4.43
CA ARG A 201 -9.67 14.15 2.99
C ARG A 201 -8.28 14.57 2.52
N TYR A 202 -7.71 13.84 1.57
CA TYR A 202 -6.48 14.24 0.91
C TYR A 202 -6.78 14.98 -0.40
N HIS A 203 -5.86 15.86 -0.80
CA HIS A 203 -5.95 16.67 -2.02
C HIS A 203 -4.95 16.23 -3.09
N LEU A 204 -3.69 16.00 -2.70
CA LEU A 204 -2.69 15.45 -3.62
C LEU A 204 -2.52 13.94 -3.35
N PRO A 205 -2.42 13.11 -4.39
CA PRO A 205 -2.36 11.65 -4.27
C PRO A 205 -0.95 11.19 -3.89
N PHE A 206 -0.47 11.65 -2.73
CA PHE A 206 0.68 11.09 -2.06
C PHE A 206 0.52 11.19 -0.55
N PHE A 207 1.25 10.35 0.17
CA PHE A 207 1.50 10.51 1.58
C PHE A 207 2.97 10.23 1.87
N TYR A 208 3.44 10.62 3.05
CA TYR A 208 4.75 10.21 3.54
C TYR A 208 4.72 9.90 5.03
N GLY A 209 5.72 9.20 5.51
CA GLY A 209 5.98 8.99 6.93
C GLY A 209 7.48 8.96 7.22
N HIS A 210 7.83 8.99 8.50
CA HIS A 210 9.22 8.99 8.93
C HIS A 210 9.60 7.64 9.55
N HIS A 211 10.75 7.11 9.16
CA HIS A 211 11.32 5.91 9.77
C HIS A 211 12.80 6.18 10.06
N ASP A 212 13.14 6.25 11.35
CA ASP A 212 14.45 6.65 11.82
C ASP A 212 14.90 8.00 11.21
N GLY A 213 16.07 8.06 10.58
CA GLY A 213 16.58 9.24 9.88
C GLY A 213 16.05 9.43 8.45
N LEU A 214 14.99 8.73 8.04
CA LEU A 214 14.50 8.68 6.67
C LEU A 214 13.09 9.27 6.52
N THR A 215 12.79 9.70 5.30
CA THR A 215 11.42 9.94 4.82
C THR A 215 11.07 8.87 3.80
N TRP A 216 9.94 8.18 4.00
CA TRP A 216 9.34 7.32 2.99
C TRP A 216 8.11 8.00 2.41
N ILE A 217 8.12 8.23 1.09
CA ILE A 217 7.03 8.88 0.35
C ILE A 217 6.39 7.83 -0.55
N VAL A 218 5.06 7.80 -0.63
CA VAL A 218 4.29 6.98 -1.57
C VAL A 218 3.46 7.91 -2.42
N MET A 219 3.75 7.95 -3.72
CA MET A 219 3.12 8.85 -4.69
C MET A 219 2.35 8.03 -5.73
N PHE A 220 1.13 8.42 -6.05
CA PHE A 220 0.26 7.73 -7.00
C PHE A 220 0.06 8.58 -8.26
N ASP A 221 -0.06 7.92 -9.41
CA ASP A 221 -0.25 8.59 -10.71
C ASP A 221 -1.68 9.11 -10.92
N ARG A 222 -2.58 8.84 -9.96
CA ARG A 222 -4.00 9.15 -10.03
C ARG A 222 -4.61 9.36 -8.65
N THR A 223 -5.70 10.11 -8.61
CA THR A 223 -6.59 10.21 -7.44
C THR A 223 -7.77 9.24 -7.53
N ALA A 224 -8.30 9.01 -8.73
CA ALA A 224 -9.49 8.21 -8.95
C ALA A 224 -9.29 6.76 -8.45
N GLY A 225 -10.14 6.35 -7.50
CA GLY A 225 -10.12 5.03 -6.89
C GLY A 225 -9.11 4.87 -5.75
N ILE A 226 -8.19 5.80 -5.54
CA ILE A 226 -7.18 5.69 -4.48
C ILE A 226 -7.78 6.19 -3.16
N ARG A 227 -7.49 5.46 -2.06
CA ARG A 227 -7.76 5.91 -0.69
C ARG A 227 -6.56 5.55 0.18
N PHE A 228 -6.21 6.40 1.12
CA PHE A 228 -5.14 6.08 2.09
C PHE A 228 -5.76 5.38 3.28
N ALA A 229 -5.01 4.48 3.90
CA ALA A 229 -5.44 3.80 5.12
C ALA A 229 -4.31 3.80 6.15
N HIS A 230 -4.66 3.93 7.43
CA HIS A 230 -3.70 3.91 8.53
C HIS A 230 -4.14 2.93 9.61
N SER A 231 -3.17 2.21 10.17
CA SER A 231 -3.34 1.46 11.41
C SER A 231 -2.22 1.79 12.40
N PRO A 232 -2.50 2.00 13.71
CA PRO A 232 -1.45 2.33 14.66
C PRO A 232 -0.62 1.11 15.09
N GLY A 233 -1.05 -0.10 14.73
CA GLY A 233 -0.43 -1.36 15.16
C GLY A 233 -0.69 -2.54 14.24
N GLY A 234 -1.02 -2.30 12.96
CA GLY A 234 -1.35 -3.36 12.00
C GLY A 234 -0.23 -4.39 11.81
N GLY A 235 1.03 -3.98 12.00
CA GLY A 235 2.20 -4.88 11.95
C GLY A 235 2.52 -5.58 13.27
N GLY A 236 1.64 -5.50 14.27
CA GLY A 236 1.83 -6.12 15.58
C GLY A 236 2.68 -5.30 16.57
N VAL A 237 3.05 -5.94 17.67
CA VAL A 237 3.84 -5.33 18.76
C VAL A 237 5.34 -5.50 18.49
N ASN A 238 6.12 -4.46 18.76
CA ASN A 238 7.56 -4.54 18.89
C ASN A 238 7.91 -4.46 20.38
N ALA A 239 8.28 -5.60 20.97
CA ALA A 239 8.54 -5.72 22.40
C ALA A 239 9.82 -4.96 22.82
N ASP A 240 10.87 -5.02 22.01
CA ASP A 240 12.18 -4.44 22.30
C ASP A 240 12.10 -2.91 22.42
N LEU A 241 11.39 -2.28 21.49
CA LEU A 241 11.17 -0.83 21.47
C LEU A 241 9.91 -0.39 22.23
N LYS A 242 9.19 -1.34 22.86
CA LYS A 242 7.97 -1.12 23.64
C LYS A 242 6.94 -0.26 22.89
N THR A 243 6.76 -0.55 21.60
CA THR A 243 5.84 0.16 20.71
C THR A 243 5.10 -0.81 19.80
N THR A 244 4.33 -0.29 18.87
CA THR A 244 3.63 -1.04 17.83
C THR A 244 4.18 -0.69 16.46
N ASN A 245 4.08 -1.64 15.53
CA ASN A 245 4.38 -1.43 14.12
C ASN A 245 3.11 -0.90 13.42
N PRO A 246 3.04 0.39 13.03
CA PRO A 246 1.90 0.90 12.30
C PRO A 246 1.85 0.30 10.88
N ALA A 247 0.70 0.44 10.24
CA ALA A 247 0.52 0.13 8.84
C ALA A 247 0.16 1.40 8.08
N TRP A 248 0.91 1.69 7.01
CA TRP A 248 0.67 2.81 6.10
C TRP A 248 0.21 2.26 4.76
N ASP A 249 -1.10 2.24 4.60
CA ASP A 249 -1.80 1.38 3.67
C ASP A 249 -2.52 2.20 2.61
N PHE A 250 -3.02 1.54 1.58
CA PHE A 250 -3.88 2.18 0.60
C PHE A 250 -4.86 1.20 -0.04
N GLN A 251 -5.88 1.77 -0.68
CA GLN A 251 -6.90 1.06 -1.44
C GLN A 251 -6.89 1.48 -2.90
N PHE A 252 -7.35 0.57 -3.76
CA PHE A 252 -7.80 0.90 -5.11
C PHE A 252 -9.24 0.40 -5.32
N ILE A 253 -10.14 1.32 -5.63
CA ILE A 253 -11.57 1.09 -5.82
C ILE A 253 -11.90 1.24 -7.31
N VAL A 254 -12.43 0.18 -7.89
CA VAL A 254 -12.97 0.15 -9.26
C VAL A 254 -14.50 0.13 -9.17
N PRO A 255 -15.19 1.24 -9.48
CA PRO A 255 -16.64 1.26 -9.55
C PRO A 255 -17.13 0.53 -10.79
N LYS A 256 -18.23 -0.23 -10.65
CA LYS A 256 -18.89 -0.99 -11.72
C LYS A 256 -17.88 -1.75 -12.60
N PRO A 257 -17.07 -2.65 -12.02
CA PRO A 257 -16.05 -3.38 -12.78
C PRO A 257 -16.70 -4.20 -13.89
N GLU A 258 -16.15 -4.07 -15.08
CA GLU A 258 -16.50 -4.85 -16.26
C GLU A 258 -15.59 -6.08 -16.33
N VAL A 259 -16.18 -7.21 -16.68
CA VAL A 259 -15.43 -8.47 -16.83
C VAL A 259 -14.53 -8.38 -18.06
N MET A 260 -13.31 -8.88 -17.94
CA MET A 260 -12.23 -8.80 -18.94
C MET A 260 -11.70 -7.39 -19.24
N GLN A 261 -12.15 -6.35 -18.51
CA GLN A 261 -11.57 -5.02 -18.58
C GLN A 261 -10.33 -4.93 -17.66
N GLU A 262 -9.24 -4.37 -18.18
CA GLU A 262 -8.05 -4.10 -17.37
C GLU A 262 -8.21 -2.78 -16.59
N TYR A 263 -7.81 -2.82 -15.32
CA TYR A 263 -7.73 -1.67 -14.42
C TYR A 263 -6.34 -1.61 -13.78
N GLY A 264 -5.85 -0.42 -13.45
CA GLY A 264 -4.52 -0.29 -12.85
C GLY A 264 -4.15 1.12 -12.39
N PHE A 265 -2.98 1.21 -11.78
CA PHE A 265 -2.36 2.44 -11.31
C PHE A 265 -0.84 2.26 -11.23
N LYS A 266 -0.13 3.38 -11.08
CA LYS A 266 1.32 3.40 -10.83
C LYS A 266 1.61 4.15 -9.53
N ILE A 267 2.61 3.65 -8.83
CA ILE A 267 3.19 4.26 -7.65
C ILE A 267 4.68 4.48 -7.90
N ARG A 268 5.20 5.61 -7.43
CA ARG A 268 6.62 5.77 -7.12
C ARG A 268 6.76 5.94 -5.62
N THR A 269 7.61 5.13 -5.00
CA THR A 269 8.04 5.36 -3.63
C THR A 269 9.44 5.95 -3.60
N VAL A 270 9.69 6.77 -2.58
CA VAL A 270 10.97 7.43 -2.32
C VAL A 270 11.38 7.04 -0.91
N LEU A 271 12.56 6.44 -0.71
CA LEU A 271 13.11 6.23 0.62
C LEU A 271 14.46 6.92 0.70
N ARG A 272 14.52 8.11 1.30
CA ARG A 272 15.71 8.97 1.31
C ARG A 272 15.98 9.53 2.70
N PRO A 273 17.17 10.14 2.96
CA PRO A 273 17.41 10.86 4.20
C PRO A 273 16.32 11.89 4.45
N ARG A 274 15.99 12.13 5.73
CA ARG A 274 14.89 12.99 6.13
C ARG A 274 14.98 14.35 5.42
N CYS A 275 13.86 14.73 4.80
CA CYS A 275 13.75 15.94 3.99
C CYS A 275 12.59 16.83 4.47
N SER A 276 12.59 18.07 3.98
CA SER A 276 11.54 19.04 4.23
C SER A 276 10.25 18.71 3.47
N ARG A 277 9.14 19.33 3.88
CA ARG A 277 7.85 19.22 3.18
C ARG A 277 7.89 19.76 1.76
N ASP A 278 8.68 20.81 1.51
CA ASP A 278 8.86 21.37 0.17
C ASP A 278 9.59 20.38 -0.74
N GLU A 279 10.61 19.69 -0.21
CA GLU A 279 11.29 18.61 -0.95
C GLU A 279 10.37 17.41 -1.21
N VAL A 280 9.48 17.04 -0.28
CA VAL A 280 8.46 16.01 -0.51
C VAL A 280 7.55 16.40 -1.68
N LEU A 281 7.08 17.65 -1.69
CA LEU A 281 6.23 18.15 -2.76
C LEU A 281 6.98 18.22 -4.11
N GLU A 282 8.27 18.55 -4.08
CA GLU A 282 9.14 18.58 -5.26
C GLU A 282 9.35 17.18 -5.85
N GLU A 283 9.50 16.13 -5.03
CA GLU A 283 9.55 14.75 -5.55
C GLU A 283 8.26 14.39 -6.31
N TYR A 284 7.10 14.79 -5.78
CA TYR A 284 5.82 14.55 -6.44
C TYR A 284 5.66 15.33 -7.75
N ARG A 285 6.03 16.62 -7.75
CA ARG A 285 6.00 17.47 -8.95
C ARG A 285 6.93 16.95 -10.04
N ARG A 286 8.17 16.59 -9.67
CA ARG A 286 9.16 16.03 -10.59
C ARG A 286 8.66 14.74 -11.23
N TRP A 287 8.04 13.86 -10.44
CA TRP A 287 7.55 12.58 -10.96
C TRP A 287 6.34 12.74 -11.88
N THR A 288 5.41 13.63 -11.55
CA THR A 288 4.17 13.84 -12.32
C THR A 288 4.34 14.80 -13.50
N GLY A 289 5.46 15.52 -13.58
CA GLY A 289 5.68 16.56 -14.59
C GLY A 289 4.81 17.82 -14.37
N LEU A 290 4.17 17.95 -13.19
CA LEU A 290 3.46 19.17 -12.81
C LEU A 290 4.50 20.26 -12.50
N ALA A 291 4.53 21.32 -13.30
CA ALA A 291 5.39 22.48 -13.05
C ALA A 291 5.08 23.10 -11.68
N GLY A 292 6.14 23.49 -10.96
CA GLY A 292 6.11 23.99 -9.58
C GLY A 292 5.48 25.35 -9.40
#